data_AF-A0A9E4LMH3-F1
#
_entry.id   AF-A0A9E4LMH3-F1
#
_cell.length_a   1.000
_cell.length_b   1.000
_cell.length_c   1.000
_cell.angle_alpha   90.00
_cell.angle_beta   90.00
_cell.angle_gamma   90.00
#
_symmetry.space_group_name_H-M   'P 1'
#
loop_
_entity.id
_entity.type
_entity.pdbx_description
1 polymer ?
#
loop_
_entity_poly.entity_id
_entity_poly.type
_entity_poly.pdbx_seq_one_letter_code
_entity_poly.pdbx_strand_id
1 'polypeptide(L)'
;MTLSNFGTIGTGFAGWPSLPSCQYPANSGVEHLFIGGLWVGGVIDEGGNRVTAVSTGAVDVSSVRDLSEGFEMRTTSPMRERSSDIASLFFSPDAVSEQDFIADFTDANRRLPGRDPPQPIPNHVTPLNLAVHLESYAWSFPFADNFVILRYTITNVPTKVIDSFRVGFWADGVVRNTLFTPPGGSAFYASGGNGFDTVERNISWQFTTYHCQLQNGIRSEVGGVL
;
A
#
# COMPACT_ATOMS: atom_id res chain seq x y z
N MET A 1 8.55 -0.87 9.49
CA MET A 1 7.99 -0.26 8.27
C MET A 1 6.87 0.69 8.68
N THR A 2 6.76 1.84 8.02
CA THR A 2 5.66 2.79 8.27
C THR A 2 4.49 2.51 7.31
N LEU A 3 3.28 2.61 7.84
CA LEU A 3 2.03 2.38 7.12
C LEU A 3 1.13 3.60 7.27
N SER A 4 0.35 3.90 6.24
CA SER A 4 -0.71 4.90 6.34
C SER A 4 -2.08 4.25 6.47
N ASN A 5 -3.03 4.99 7.04
CA ASN A 5 -4.44 4.58 7.11
C ASN A 5 -5.21 4.85 5.81
N PHE A 6 -4.51 5.20 4.73
CA PHE A 6 -5.07 5.43 3.41
C PHE A 6 -4.37 4.56 2.35
N GLY A 7 -3.75 3.44 2.76
CA GLY A 7 -3.35 2.37 1.83
C GLY A 7 -1.95 2.51 1.24
N THR A 8 -1.12 3.41 1.76
CA THR A 8 0.31 3.48 1.41
C THR A 8 1.18 2.75 2.43
N ILE A 9 2.24 2.13 1.93
CA ILE A 9 3.37 1.65 2.73
C ILE A 9 4.59 2.54 2.46
N GLY A 10 5.43 2.77 3.46
CA GLY A 10 6.48 3.78 3.38
C GLY A 10 5.93 5.20 3.42
N THR A 11 6.81 6.17 3.64
CA THR A 11 6.46 7.59 3.78
C THR A 11 6.82 8.40 2.54
N GLY A 12 7.50 7.78 1.57
CA GLY A 12 8.23 8.50 0.54
C GLY A 12 9.21 9.51 1.13
N PHE A 13 9.84 9.17 2.25
CA PHE A 13 10.69 10.05 3.06
C PHE A 13 10.02 11.33 3.56
N ALA A 14 8.68 11.42 3.51
CA ALA A 14 7.95 12.46 4.20
C ALA A 14 8.14 12.29 5.72
N GLY A 15 8.69 13.31 6.38
CA GLY A 15 9.03 13.26 7.80
C GLY A 15 10.39 12.62 8.13
N TRP A 16 11.24 12.38 7.13
CA TRP A 16 12.66 12.10 7.38
C TRP A 16 13.33 13.28 8.13
N PRO A 17 14.24 13.03 9.10
CA PRO A 17 14.73 11.72 9.56
C PRO A 17 13.89 11.07 10.68
N SER A 18 12.81 11.71 11.14
CA SER A 18 12.03 11.24 12.29
C SER A 18 11.15 10.03 12.02
N LEU A 19 10.72 9.83 10.76
CA LEU A 19 9.83 8.75 10.37
C LEU A 19 10.42 7.96 9.20
N PRO A 20 10.95 6.75 9.43
CA PRO A 20 11.52 5.93 8.37
C PRO A 20 10.44 5.38 7.45
N SER A 21 10.79 4.99 6.23
CA SER A 21 9.86 4.29 5.32
C SER A 21 9.82 2.79 5.62
N CYS A 22 10.92 2.09 5.35
CA CYS A 22 11.11 0.67 5.67
C CYS A 22 12.58 0.45 6.05
N GLN A 23 12.93 0.98 7.23
CA GLN A 23 14.28 0.88 7.73
C GLN A 23 14.54 -0.48 8.38
N TYR A 24 15.64 -1.11 7.97
CA TYR A 24 16.14 -2.35 8.55
C TYR A 24 17.67 -2.43 8.46
N PRO A 25 18.40 -2.84 9.52
CA PRO A 25 17.95 -3.03 10.89
C PRO A 25 17.34 -1.76 11.50
N ALA A 26 16.55 -1.91 12.56
CA ALA A 26 15.96 -0.77 13.25
C ALA A 26 17.05 0.24 13.69
N ASN A 27 16.79 1.54 13.50
CA ASN A 27 17.70 2.65 13.77
C ASN A 27 19.02 2.68 12.96
N SER A 28 19.15 1.88 11.90
CA SER A 28 20.39 1.80 11.10
C SER A 28 20.59 2.95 10.10
N GLY A 29 19.52 3.67 9.76
CA GLY A 29 19.49 4.59 8.62
C GLY A 29 19.33 3.92 7.25
N VAL A 30 19.37 2.57 7.18
CA VAL A 30 19.28 1.81 5.93
C VAL A 30 17.81 1.58 5.58
N GLU A 31 17.34 2.32 4.58
CA GLU A 31 16.00 2.24 4.01
C GLU A 31 15.96 1.17 2.91
N HIS A 32 14.81 0.52 2.78
CA HIS A 32 14.54 -0.50 1.75
C HIS A 32 13.33 -0.15 0.87
N LEU A 33 12.67 0.97 1.14
CA LEU A 33 11.42 1.36 0.50
C LEU A 33 11.32 2.89 0.42
N PHE A 34 10.89 3.40 -0.72
CA PHE A 34 10.42 4.77 -0.84
C PHE A 34 8.94 4.83 -0.44
N ILE A 35 8.06 4.31 -1.28
CA ILE A 35 6.61 4.25 -1.05
C ILE A 35 5.97 3.13 -1.86
N GLY A 36 4.84 2.61 -1.41
CA GLY A 36 3.97 1.75 -2.19
C GLY A 36 2.52 1.72 -1.77
N GLY A 37 1.74 0.89 -2.45
CA GLY A 37 0.31 0.76 -2.25
C GLY A 37 -0.35 -0.25 -3.21
N LEU A 38 -1.60 -0.55 -2.87
CA LEU A 38 -2.45 -1.49 -3.60
C LEU A 38 -2.92 -0.88 -4.93
N TRP A 39 -2.96 -1.69 -5.99
CA TRP A 39 -3.61 -1.36 -7.25
C TRP A 39 -4.76 -2.31 -7.48
N VAL A 40 -5.94 -1.77 -7.77
CA VAL A 40 -7.13 -2.57 -8.06
C VAL A 40 -7.75 -2.07 -9.35
N GLY A 41 -8.02 -2.97 -10.29
CA GLY A 41 -8.57 -2.63 -11.58
C GLY A 41 -9.70 -3.58 -11.98
N GLY A 42 -10.55 -3.10 -12.88
CA GLY A 42 -11.62 -3.92 -13.45
C GLY A 42 -12.46 -3.13 -14.46
N VAL A 43 -13.49 -3.78 -14.97
CA VAL A 43 -14.47 -3.17 -15.86
C VAL A 43 -15.79 -3.05 -15.13
N ILE A 44 -16.35 -1.84 -15.07
CA ILE A 44 -17.64 -1.56 -14.44
C ILE A 44 -18.62 -0.96 -15.45
N ASP A 45 -19.92 -1.08 -15.17
CA ASP A 45 -20.96 -0.40 -15.93
C ASP A 45 -21.21 1.00 -15.38
N GLU A 46 -20.92 2.03 -16.17
CA GLU A 46 -21.27 3.41 -15.87
C GLU A 46 -22.33 3.92 -16.85
N GLY A 47 -23.59 3.82 -16.45
CA GLY A 47 -24.72 4.33 -17.23
C GLY A 47 -24.96 3.57 -18.53
N GLY A 48 -24.74 2.25 -18.52
CA GLY A 48 -24.84 1.38 -19.70
C GLY A 48 -23.57 1.28 -20.53
N ASN A 49 -22.51 2.00 -20.15
CA ASN A 49 -21.20 1.92 -20.82
C ASN A 49 -20.22 1.10 -19.98
N ARG A 50 -19.49 0.20 -20.63
CA ARG A 50 -18.39 -0.55 -19.99
C ARG A 50 -17.16 0.35 -19.91
N VAL A 51 -16.72 0.65 -18.68
CA VAL A 51 -15.58 1.52 -18.41
C VAL A 51 -14.53 0.74 -17.64
N THR A 52 -13.29 0.78 -18.11
CA THR A 52 -12.13 0.30 -17.35
C THR A 52 -11.80 1.33 -16.28
N ALA A 53 -11.85 0.90 -15.02
CA ALA A 53 -11.52 1.72 -13.88
C ALA A 53 -10.35 1.08 -13.11
N VAL A 54 -9.45 1.92 -12.61
CA VAL A 54 -8.31 1.53 -11.79
C VAL A 54 -8.24 2.47 -10.60
N SER A 55 -8.01 1.90 -9.43
CA SER A 55 -7.82 2.60 -8.18
C SER A 55 -6.44 2.24 -7.62
N THR A 56 -5.64 3.26 -7.37
CA THR A 56 -4.21 3.17 -7.09
C THR A 56 -3.87 3.74 -5.72
N GLY A 57 -3.01 3.02 -5.00
CA GLY A 57 -2.51 3.42 -3.69
C GLY A 57 -1.19 4.19 -3.76
N ALA A 58 -0.37 3.95 -4.77
CA ALA A 58 0.88 4.68 -5.01
C ALA A 58 1.35 4.53 -6.46
N VAL A 59 2.08 5.51 -6.97
CA VAL A 59 2.71 5.52 -8.31
C VAL A 59 4.13 6.11 -8.20
N ASP A 60 4.90 5.98 -9.27
CA ASP A 60 6.21 6.63 -9.38
C ASP A 60 6.04 8.15 -9.28
N VAL A 61 6.71 8.76 -8.29
CA VAL A 61 6.67 10.19 -8.03
C VAL A 61 8.03 10.68 -7.55
N SER A 62 8.37 11.91 -7.93
CA SER A 62 9.57 12.58 -7.40
C SER A 62 9.44 13.01 -5.93
N SER A 63 8.21 13.09 -5.42
CA SER A 63 7.91 13.42 -4.02
C SER A 63 6.45 13.09 -3.70
N VAL A 64 6.17 12.55 -2.52
CA VAL A 64 4.80 12.32 -2.04
C VAL A 64 4.12 13.66 -1.73
N ARG A 65 2.85 13.80 -2.15
CA ARG A 65 2.04 15.00 -1.96
C ARG A 65 0.64 14.63 -1.49
N ASP A 66 0.01 15.52 -0.74
CA ASP A 66 -1.35 15.32 -0.19
C ASP A 66 -2.43 15.10 -1.26
N LEU A 67 -2.24 15.67 -2.45
CA LEU A 67 -3.15 15.58 -3.59
C LEU A 67 -2.35 15.38 -4.88
N SER A 68 -2.35 14.15 -5.38
CA SER A 68 -1.73 13.76 -6.64
C SER A 68 -2.58 12.67 -7.29
N GLU A 69 -2.48 12.54 -8.61
CA GLU A 69 -2.86 11.30 -9.28
C GLU A 69 -2.04 10.13 -8.72
N GLY A 70 -2.60 8.92 -8.73
CA GLY A 70 -1.91 7.73 -8.23
C GLY A 70 -2.08 7.44 -6.72
N PHE A 71 -2.86 8.27 -6.01
CA PHE A 71 -3.10 8.20 -4.56
C PHE A 71 -4.59 8.40 -4.25
N GLU A 72 -5.39 7.42 -4.65
CA GLU A 72 -6.85 7.51 -4.76
C GLU A 72 -7.57 6.95 -3.52
N MET A 73 -6.87 6.12 -2.75
CA MET A 73 -7.35 5.54 -1.50
C MET A 73 -7.47 6.61 -0.41
N ARG A 74 -8.51 6.51 0.41
CA ARG A 74 -8.82 7.46 1.48
C ARG A 74 -9.27 6.76 2.74
N THR A 75 -8.75 7.23 3.86
CA THR A 75 -9.11 6.73 5.19
C THR A 75 -10.61 6.84 5.45
N THR A 76 -11.16 5.80 6.05
CA THR A 76 -12.55 5.78 6.58
C THR A 76 -12.57 5.76 8.11
N SER A 77 -11.47 5.35 8.73
CA SER A 77 -11.30 5.29 10.19
C SER A 77 -9.84 5.58 10.59
N PRO A 78 -9.59 6.07 11.81
CA PRO A 78 -8.24 6.17 12.36
C PRO A 78 -7.54 4.81 12.37
N MET A 79 -6.21 4.81 12.19
CA MET A 79 -5.41 3.59 12.34
C MET A 79 -5.54 3.04 13.76
N ARG A 80 -5.62 1.72 13.87
CA ARG A 80 -5.64 1.02 15.16
C ARG A 80 -4.36 0.20 15.30
N GLU A 81 -3.80 0.19 16.49
CA GLU A 81 -2.63 -0.61 16.85
C GLU A 81 -3.03 -1.66 17.89
N ARG A 82 -2.49 -2.87 17.74
CA ARG A 82 -2.60 -3.97 18.71
C ARG A 82 -1.25 -4.65 18.83
N SER A 83 -0.97 -5.25 19.97
CA SER A 83 0.28 -5.97 20.20
C SER A 83 0.04 -7.20 21.08
N SER A 84 0.70 -8.31 20.75
CA SER A 84 0.75 -9.50 21.60
C SER A 84 1.77 -9.38 22.73
N ASP A 85 2.62 -8.34 22.72
CA ASP A 85 3.59 -8.08 23.79
C ASP A 85 2.88 -7.51 25.02
N ILE A 86 2.96 -8.24 26.14
CA ILE A 86 2.36 -7.85 27.42
C ILE A 86 2.93 -6.56 28.00
N ALA A 87 4.14 -6.16 27.59
CA ALA A 87 4.76 -4.91 28.00
C ALA A 87 4.29 -3.70 27.16
N SER A 88 3.59 -3.94 26.05
CA SER A 88 3.10 -2.89 25.16
C SER A 88 1.91 -2.13 25.76
N LEU A 89 1.87 -0.82 25.55
CA LEU A 89 0.68 0.01 25.85
C LEU A 89 -0.53 -0.36 25.00
N PHE A 90 -0.31 -1.08 23.89
CA PHE A 90 -1.33 -1.56 22.96
C PHE A 90 -1.58 -3.07 23.11
N PHE A 91 -1.20 -3.65 24.25
CA PHE A 91 -1.44 -5.07 24.51
C PHE A 91 -2.92 -5.42 24.32
N SER A 92 -3.18 -6.46 23.52
CA SER A 92 -4.51 -6.99 23.29
C SER A 92 -4.45 -8.51 23.17
N PRO A 93 -5.35 -9.26 23.83
CA PRO A 93 -5.42 -10.72 23.66
C PRO A 93 -5.86 -11.12 22.24
N ASP A 94 -6.46 -10.20 21.47
CA ASP A 94 -6.87 -10.40 20.09
C ASP A 94 -5.78 -10.02 19.07
N ALA A 95 -4.56 -9.70 19.52
CA ALA A 95 -3.43 -9.42 18.66
C ALA A 95 -2.86 -10.72 18.06
N VAL A 96 -2.47 -10.66 16.79
CA VAL A 96 -1.91 -11.79 16.04
C VAL A 96 -0.38 -11.78 16.11
N SER A 97 0.24 -10.60 16.16
CA SER A 97 1.69 -10.42 16.18
C SER A 97 2.16 -9.43 17.24
N GLU A 98 3.48 -9.26 17.35
CA GLU A 98 4.09 -8.34 18.31
C GLU A 98 3.77 -6.89 17.96
N GLN A 99 3.49 -6.59 16.69
CA GLN A 99 2.93 -5.31 16.26
C GLN A 99 1.96 -5.47 15.09
N ASP A 100 0.69 -5.20 15.39
CA ASP A 100 -0.41 -5.20 14.42
C ASP A 100 -0.85 -3.76 14.13
N PHE A 101 -0.92 -3.39 12.85
CA PHE A 101 -1.63 -2.18 12.43
C PHE A 101 -2.85 -2.53 11.60
N ILE A 102 -3.96 -1.86 11.88
CA ILE A 102 -5.21 -2.04 11.16
C ILE A 102 -5.69 -0.71 10.59
N ALA A 103 -6.01 -0.72 9.31
CA ALA A 103 -6.50 0.44 8.59
C ALA A 103 -7.69 0.07 7.70
N ASP A 104 -8.69 0.95 7.68
CA ASP A 104 -9.83 0.85 6.78
C ASP A 104 -9.86 2.07 5.85
N PHE A 105 -9.85 1.82 4.54
CA PHE A 105 -9.85 2.88 3.52
C PHE A 105 -10.70 2.50 2.30
N THR A 106 -11.00 3.51 1.48
CA THR A 106 -11.86 3.37 0.30
C THR A 106 -11.35 4.24 -0.84
N ASP A 107 -11.62 3.83 -2.08
CA ASP A 107 -11.44 4.65 -3.28
C ASP A 107 -12.73 5.40 -3.66
N ALA A 108 -13.84 5.30 -2.90
CA ALA A 108 -15.13 5.86 -3.32
C ALA A 108 -15.15 7.40 -3.44
N ASN A 109 -14.21 8.08 -2.79
CA ASN A 109 -14.14 9.54 -2.77
C ASN A 109 -13.57 10.08 -4.08
N ARG A 110 -14.30 10.96 -4.78
CA ARG A 110 -13.81 11.68 -5.98
C ARG A 110 -13.21 13.04 -5.66
N ARG A 111 -13.40 13.52 -4.44
CA ARG A 111 -12.94 14.83 -3.94
C ARG A 111 -12.40 14.68 -2.53
N LEU A 112 -11.46 15.55 -2.16
CA LEU A 112 -10.92 15.60 -0.81
C LEU A 112 -11.98 16.14 0.16
N PRO A 113 -12.37 15.36 1.19
CA PRO A 113 -13.16 15.89 2.30
C PRO A 113 -12.31 16.88 3.12
N GLY A 114 -12.93 17.91 3.68
CA GLY A 114 -12.25 18.89 4.55
C GLY A 114 -11.47 20.00 3.84
N ARG A 115 -11.57 20.12 2.51
CA ARG A 115 -11.12 21.30 1.75
C ARG A 115 -12.33 22.17 1.38
N ASP A 116 -12.17 23.49 1.38
CA ASP A 116 -13.21 24.44 0.94
C ASP A 116 -12.66 25.38 -0.16
N PRO A 117 -13.09 25.24 -1.43
CA PRO A 117 -14.03 24.23 -1.93
C PRO A 117 -13.40 22.82 -2.00
N PRO A 118 -14.21 21.74 -1.99
CA PRO A 118 -13.70 20.37 -2.12
C PRO A 118 -12.92 20.17 -3.43
N GLN A 119 -11.63 19.87 -3.32
CA GLN A 119 -10.73 19.69 -4.46
C GLN A 119 -10.92 18.30 -5.10
N PRO A 120 -11.04 18.19 -6.43
CA PRO A 120 -11.13 16.89 -7.10
C PRO A 120 -9.81 16.12 -6.99
N ILE A 121 -9.90 14.81 -6.84
CA ILE A 121 -8.73 13.94 -6.94
C ILE A 121 -8.39 13.82 -8.44
N PRO A 122 -7.17 14.19 -8.86
CA PRO A 122 -6.78 14.14 -10.27
C PRO A 122 -7.00 12.74 -10.85
N ASN A 123 -7.60 12.68 -12.04
CA ASN A 123 -7.85 11.46 -12.82
C ASN A 123 -8.70 10.35 -12.15
N HIS A 124 -9.26 10.60 -10.96
CA HIS A 124 -10.12 9.65 -10.24
C HIS A 124 -11.63 9.91 -10.44
N VAL A 125 -12.06 9.83 -11.70
CA VAL A 125 -13.43 10.22 -12.09
C VAL A 125 -14.44 9.08 -11.86
N THR A 126 -13.97 7.84 -12.00
CA THR A 126 -14.80 6.62 -12.00
C THR A 126 -14.24 5.61 -10.99
N PRO A 127 -14.50 5.81 -9.68
CA PRO A 127 -14.02 4.89 -8.65
C PRO A 127 -14.69 3.52 -8.76
N LEU A 128 -13.98 2.48 -8.36
CA LEU A 128 -14.52 1.12 -8.20
C LEU A 128 -15.42 1.01 -6.96
N ASN A 129 -15.29 1.94 -6.01
CA ASN A 129 -16.02 2.01 -4.73
C ASN A 129 -15.80 0.75 -3.87
N LEU A 130 -14.54 0.43 -3.69
CA LEU A 130 -14.05 -0.63 -2.84
C LEU A 130 -13.97 -0.14 -1.40
N ALA A 131 -14.30 -1.02 -0.46
CA ALA A 131 -13.85 -0.92 0.91
C ALA A 131 -12.67 -1.88 1.10
N VAL A 132 -11.55 -1.35 1.59
CA VAL A 132 -10.33 -2.11 1.80
C VAL A 132 -10.00 -2.12 3.29
N HIS A 133 -9.89 -3.32 3.83
CA HIS A 133 -9.40 -3.58 5.18
C HIS A 133 -7.96 -4.10 5.07
N LEU A 134 -7.02 -3.37 5.65
CA LEU A 134 -5.62 -3.74 5.75
C LEU A 134 -5.31 -4.11 7.20
N GLU A 135 -4.65 -5.26 7.37
CA GLU A 135 -3.97 -5.61 8.60
C GLU A 135 -2.51 -5.93 8.30
N SER A 136 -1.58 -5.37 9.08
CA SER A 136 -0.16 -5.72 9.02
C SER A 136 0.28 -6.49 10.24
N TYR A 137 1.23 -7.40 10.08
CA TYR A 137 1.79 -8.18 11.17
C TYR A 137 3.32 -8.20 11.14
N ALA A 138 3.93 -8.03 12.30
CA ALA A 138 5.37 -8.08 12.48
C ALA A 138 5.76 -8.87 13.74
N TRP A 139 6.82 -9.67 13.61
CA TRP A 139 7.40 -10.46 14.70
C TRP A 139 8.91 -10.25 14.74
N SER A 140 9.50 -10.37 15.93
CA SER A 140 10.95 -10.29 16.16
C SER A 140 11.60 -11.68 16.32
N PHE A 141 11.09 -12.70 15.63
CA PHE A 141 11.61 -14.06 15.75
C PHE A 141 13.08 -14.16 15.28
N PRO A 142 14.00 -14.68 16.09
CA PRO A 142 15.43 -14.71 15.72
C PRO A 142 15.77 -15.70 14.60
N PHE A 143 14.88 -16.66 14.31
CA PHE A 143 15.09 -17.69 13.29
C PHE A 143 14.55 -17.31 11.91
N ALA A 144 13.71 -16.28 11.83
CA ALA A 144 13.24 -15.71 10.58
C ALA A 144 13.88 -14.33 10.49
N ASP A 145 14.47 -13.98 9.35
CA ASP A 145 14.86 -12.58 9.13
C ASP A 145 13.64 -11.65 9.32
N ASN A 146 13.84 -10.34 9.41
CA ASN A 146 12.72 -9.44 9.65
C ASN A 146 11.80 -9.38 8.42
N PHE A 147 10.52 -9.68 8.61
CA PHE A 147 9.49 -9.62 7.57
C PHE A 147 8.23 -8.94 8.11
N VAL A 148 7.43 -8.38 7.20
CA VAL A 148 6.09 -7.86 7.52
C VAL A 148 5.07 -8.50 6.58
N ILE A 149 3.99 -9.03 7.16
CA ILE A 149 2.87 -9.55 6.39
C ILE A 149 1.83 -8.44 6.22
N LEU A 150 1.38 -8.22 4.99
CA LEU A 150 0.26 -7.33 4.68
C LEU A 150 -0.93 -8.17 4.20
N ARG A 151 -2.03 -8.08 4.94
CA ARG A 151 -3.29 -8.78 4.64
C ARG A 151 -4.34 -7.77 4.18
N TYR A 152 -4.72 -7.87 2.90
CA TYR A 152 -5.76 -7.03 2.32
C TYR A 152 -7.06 -7.83 2.15
N THR A 153 -8.15 -7.32 2.70
CA THR A 153 -9.52 -7.74 2.36
C THR A 153 -10.18 -6.65 1.54
N ILE A 154 -10.47 -6.93 0.27
CA ILE A 154 -11.06 -5.97 -0.67
C ILE A 154 -12.53 -6.34 -0.87
N THR A 155 -13.43 -5.41 -0.56
CA THR A 155 -14.88 -5.60 -0.67
C THR A 155 -15.44 -4.67 -1.72
N ASN A 156 -16.14 -5.23 -2.72
CA ASN A 156 -16.97 -4.45 -3.63
C ASN A 156 -18.22 -3.97 -2.88
N VAL A 157 -18.33 -2.67 -2.61
CA VAL A 157 -19.47 -2.08 -1.88
C VAL A 157 -20.68 -1.80 -2.79
N PRO A 158 -20.52 -1.39 -4.07
CA PRO A 158 -21.63 -1.22 -5.00
C PRO A 158 -22.49 -2.45 -5.23
N THR A 159 -23.69 -2.20 -5.75
CA THR A 159 -24.53 -3.23 -6.39
C THR A 159 -24.04 -3.62 -7.79
N LYS A 160 -23.08 -2.87 -8.36
CA LYS A 160 -22.53 -3.12 -9.69
C LYS A 160 -21.45 -4.20 -9.64
N VAL A 161 -21.48 -5.10 -10.63
CA VAL A 161 -20.45 -6.13 -10.79
C VAL A 161 -19.18 -5.50 -11.34
N ILE A 162 -18.04 -5.81 -10.71
CA ILE A 162 -16.72 -5.54 -11.27
C ILE A 162 -16.29 -6.76 -12.08
N ASP A 163 -16.31 -6.63 -13.40
CA ASP A 163 -15.88 -7.67 -14.32
C ASP A 163 -14.35 -7.63 -14.50
N SER A 164 -13.74 -8.80 -14.75
CA SER A 164 -12.31 -8.94 -14.98
C SER A 164 -11.45 -8.29 -13.89
N PHE A 165 -11.85 -8.45 -12.62
CA PHE A 165 -11.16 -7.92 -11.45
C PHE A 165 -9.66 -8.29 -11.44
N ARG A 166 -8.81 -7.30 -11.20
CA ARG A 166 -7.35 -7.40 -11.13
C ARG A 166 -6.86 -6.73 -9.86
N VAL A 167 -5.90 -7.36 -9.21
CA VAL A 167 -5.19 -6.78 -8.07
C VAL A 167 -3.70 -6.83 -8.39
N GLY A 168 -3.00 -5.74 -8.06
CA GLY A 168 -1.57 -5.63 -8.11
C GLY A 168 -1.07 -4.89 -6.88
N PHE A 169 0.24 -4.96 -6.67
CA PHE A 169 0.91 -4.19 -5.65
C PHE A 169 2.09 -3.46 -6.29
N TRP A 170 2.20 -2.17 -6.00
CA TRP A 170 3.27 -1.31 -6.50
C TRP A 170 3.95 -0.63 -5.33
N ALA A 171 5.27 -0.46 -5.33
CA ALA A 171 5.99 0.06 -4.18
C ALA A 171 7.46 0.50 -4.37
N ASP A 172 7.84 1.47 -5.19
CA ASP A 172 9.25 1.90 -5.37
C ASP A 172 10.28 1.60 -4.22
N GLY A 173 11.24 0.71 -4.52
CA GLY A 173 12.19 0.14 -3.59
C GLY A 173 13.51 0.86 -3.65
N VAL A 174 13.67 1.91 -2.86
CA VAL A 174 14.92 2.66 -2.74
C VAL A 174 15.74 2.10 -1.59
N VAL A 175 16.90 1.50 -1.92
CA VAL A 175 17.80 0.91 -0.93
C VAL A 175 18.99 1.84 -0.69
N ARG A 176 18.98 2.56 0.43
CA ARG A 176 19.97 3.61 0.74
C ARG A 176 20.24 3.73 2.23
N ASN A 177 21.47 4.08 2.58
CA ASN A 177 21.78 4.56 3.93
C ASN A 177 21.60 6.07 3.99
N THR A 178 20.51 6.49 4.63
CA THR A 178 20.11 7.90 4.74
C THR A 178 20.96 8.72 5.71
N LEU A 179 21.81 8.09 6.53
CA LEU A 179 22.78 8.78 7.38
C LEU A 179 23.97 9.32 6.57
N PHE A 180 24.32 8.65 5.47
CA PHE A 180 25.42 9.07 4.58
C PHE A 180 24.92 9.80 3.34
N THR A 181 23.74 9.43 2.82
CA THR A 181 23.14 10.04 1.64
C THR A 181 21.72 10.47 1.98
N PRO A 182 21.50 11.74 2.36
CA PRO A 182 20.17 12.25 2.63
C PRO A 182 19.23 12.07 1.42
N PRO A 183 17.92 11.81 1.63
CA PRO A 183 16.95 11.71 0.55
C PRO A 183 16.92 12.99 -0.30
N GLY A 184 17.21 12.86 -1.59
CA GLY A 184 17.17 13.99 -2.53
C GLY A 184 17.98 13.77 -3.81
N GLY A 185 17.53 14.42 -4.88
CA GLY A 185 18.15 14.33 -6.20
C GLY A 185 17.92 12.98 -6.91
N SER A 186 18.01 12.98 -8.23
CA SER A 186 17.73 11.79 -9.06
C SER A 186 18.63 10.60 -8.74
N ALA A 187 19.89 10.86 -8.39
CA ALA A 187 20.85 9.81 -8.05
C ALA A 187 20.41 8.97 -6.83
N PHE A 188 19.75 9.59 -5.85
CA PHE A 188 19.30 8.89 -4.65
C PHE A 188 18.26 7.82 -4.99
N TYR A 189 17.25 8.18 -5.78
CA TYR A 189 16.14 7.31 -6.21
C TYR A 189 16.55 6.27 -7.26
N ALA A 190 17.71 6.42 -7.91
CA ALA A 190 18.22 5.46 -8.88
C ALA A 190 18.80 4.17 -8.26
N SER A 191 18.82 4.03 -6.93
CA SER A 191 19.41 2.86 -6.25
C SER A 191 18.34 1.90 -5.74
N GLY A 192 17.77 1.13 -6.66
CA GLY A 192 16.87 0.03 -6.37
C GLY A 192 17.52 -1.35 -6.46
N GLY A 193 17.00 -2.31 -5.69
CA GLY A 193 17.36 -3.72 -5.74
C GLY A 193 16.42 -4.50 -6.67
N ASN A 194 16.73 -4.48 -7.97
CA ASN A 194 15.82 -4.96 -9.01
C ASN A 194 16.05 -6.43 -9.39
N GLY A 195 15.00 -7.24 -9.56
CA GLY A 195 15.10 -8.66 -9.92
C GLY A 195 13.83 -9.27 -10.54
N PHE A 196 13.96 -10.46 -11.14
CA PHE A 196 12.84 -11.19 -11.75
C PHE A 196 13.00 -12.70 -11.53
N ASP A 197 11.96 -13.35 -11.02
CA ASP A 197 11.87 -14.81 -10.87
C ASP A 197 10.72 -15.38 -11.73
N THR A 198 11.11 -16.20 -12.70
CA THR A 198 10.21 -16.86 -13.66
C THR A 198 9.78 -18.26 -13.25
N VAL A 199 10.37 -18.85 -12.20
CA VAL A 199 10.41 -20.31 -12.08
C VAL A 199 9.32 -20.87 -11.14
N GLU A 200 8.91 -20.14 -10.09
CA GLU A 200 7.93 -20.67 -9.14
C GLU A 200 6.60 -19.90 -9.03
N ARG A 201 6.60 -18.57 -9.25
CA ARG A 201 5.43 -17.74 -8.87
C ARG A 201 5.04 -16.68 -9.91
N ASN A 202 5.72 -16.60 -11.06
CA ASN A 202 5.60 -15.49 -12.02
C ASN A 202 5.72 -14.13 -11.30
N ILE A 203 6.82 -13.94 -10.57
CA ILE A 203 7.07 -12.78 -9.74
C ILE A 203 8.33 -12.03 -10.26
N SER A 204 8.13 -10.91 -10.94
CA SER A 204 9.02 -9.74 -10.98
C SER A 204 8.94 -8.83 -9.75
N TRP A 205 10.12 -8.39 -9.30
CA TRP A 205 10.29 -7.35 -8.29
C TRP A 205 11.19 -6.25 -8.83
N GLN A 206 10.53 -5.21 -9.31
CA GLN A 206 11.05 -3.86 -9.52
C GLN A 206 9.78 -3.11 -9.89
N PHE A 207 9.35 -2.17 -9.08
CA PHE A 207 7.93 -1.82 -9.04
C PHE A 207 7.28 -1.45 -10.40
N THR A 208 6.19 -2.18 -10.76
CA THR A 208 5.21 -2.09 -11.90
C THR A 208 5.52 -2.95 -13.15
N THR A 209 4.62 -3.75 -13.77
CA THR A 209 3.15 -4.02 -13.71
C THR A 209 2.82 -5.45 -14.22
N TYR A 210 1.67 -6.05 -13.85
CA TYR A 210 1.21 -7.38 -14.33
C TYR A 210 -0.26 -7.43 -14.79
N HIS A 211 -0.53 -8.42 -15.65
CA HIS A 211 -1.85 -8.98 -15.93
C HIS A 211 -2.04 -10.30 -15.14
N CYS A 212 -3.10 -10.40 -14.33
CA CYS A 212 -3.55 -11.66 -13.72
C CYS A 212 -4.97 -11.98 -14.19
N GLN A 213 -5.15 -12.98 -15.07
CA GLN A 213 -6.50 -13.49 -15.37
C GLN A 213 -6.91 -14.53 -14.34
N LEU A 214 -8.04 -14.34 -13.66
CA LEU A 214 -8.65 -15.37 -12.83
C LEU A 214 -10.01 -15.80 -13.40
N GLN A 215 -10.14 -17.12 -13.56
CA GLN A 215 -11.40 -17.82 -13.83
C GLN A 215 -12.26 -17.86 -12.56
N ASN A 216 -13.55 -17.62 -12.79
CA ASN A 216 -14.72 -17.69 -11.91
C ASN A 216 -14.54 -18.19 -10.46
N GLY A 217 -14.81 -17.26 -9.54
CA GLY A 217 -15.56 -17.50 -8.30
C GLY A 217 -14.81 -18.21 -7.18
N ILE A 218 -14.04 -17.47 -6.38
CA ILE A 218 -13.65 -17.76 -4.99
C ILE A 218 -13.09 -16.46 -4.38
N ARG A 219 -13.31 -16.24 -3.07
CA ARG A 219 -12.68 -15.16 -2.29
C ARG A 219 -11.16 -15.19 -2.49
N SER A 220 -10.56 -14.07 -2.89
CA SER A 220 -9.10 -13.95 -3.02
C SER A 220 -8.52 -13.29 -1.77
N GLU A 221 -7.73 -14.06 -1.00
CA GLU A 221 -6.77 -13.49 -0.05
C GLU A 221 -5.48 -13.20 -0.84
N VAL A 222 -5.05 -11.94 -0.88
CA VAL A 222 -3.76 -11.55 -1.45
C VAL A 222 -2.83 -11.26 -0.29
N GLY A 223 -1.93 -12.19 0.02
CA GLY A 223 -0.86 -12.02 0.98
C GLY A 223 0.39 -11.50 0.29
N GLY A 224 0.85 -10.30 0.66
CA GLY A 224 2.18 -9.82 0.33
C GLY A 224 3.10 -10.07 1.53
N VAL A 225 4.23 -10.74 1.29
CA VAL A 225 5.34 -10.82 2.25
C VAL A 225 6.41 -9.85 1.74
N LEU A 226 6.75 -8.85 2.54
CA LEU A 226 7.90 -7.97 2.34
C LEU A 226 8.96 -8.28 3.39
#